data_AF-A0AA39FNY8-F1
#
_entry.id   AF-A0AA39FNY8-F1
#
_cell.length_a   1.000
_cell.length_b   1.000
_cell.length_c   1.000
_cell.angle_alpha   90.00
_cell.angle_beta   90.00
_cell.angle_gamma   90.00
#
_symmetry.space_group_name_H-M   'P 1'
#
loop_
_entity.id
_entity.type
_entity.pdbx_description
1 polymer ?
#
loop_
_entity_poly.entity_id
_entity_poly.type
_entity_poly.pdbx_seq_one_letter_code
_entity_poly.pdbx_strand_id
1 'polypeptide(L)'
;MAIKNSGKNIYLIGYELKVLSQRKLPTIREVLSLLMYNHNSLRKPLNESVRIVVNEVKSVWSKTKIPVMNDSSIVRKLKKLYDKWIKVKKNMLRTKSITQKIKEADFKLLSQKLFDIANQNKNICLTNEQTIFLDNERKNQGRGRRGIIPFDLEETNSNSEEPVEELIPHLEK
;
A
#
# COMPACT_ATOMS: atom_id res chain seq x y z
N MET A 1 3.62 -11.31 -15.03
CA MET A 1 4.19 -10.12 -15.72
C MET A 1 4.88 -9.22 -14.70
N ALA A 2 6.20 -9.04 -14.80
CA ALA A 2 6.94 -8.11 -13.96
C ALA A 2 6.84 -6.71 -14.56
N ILE A 3 6.21 -5.78 -13.84
CA ILE A 3 6.19 -4.37 -14.24
C ILE A 3 7.64 -3.85 -14.14
N LYS A 4 8.28 -3.60 -15.28
CA LYS A 4 9.56 -2.89 -15.33
C LYS A 4 9.32 -1.45 -14.87
N ASN A 5 9.60 -1.17 -13.60
CA ASN A 5 9.58 0.20 -13.07
C ASN A 5 10.74 0.99 -13.69
N SER A 6 10.47 1.75 -14.75
CA SER A 6 11.38 2.75 -15.35
C SER A 6 11.52 4.03 -14.49
N GLY A 7 11.27 3.94 -13.18
CA GLY A 7 11.26 5.08 -12.26
C GLY A 7 12.65 5.44 -11.75
N LYS A 8 12.84 6.65 -11.25
CA LYS A 8 14.09 7.03 -10.57
C LYS A 8 14.29 6.15 -9.33
N ASN A 9 15.54 5.71 -9.12
CA ASN A 9 15.90 4.96 -7.93
C ASN A 9 16.06 5.92 -6.74
N ILE A 10 15.37 5.61 -5.65
CA ILE A 10 15.35 6.32 -4.38
C ILE A 10 16.13 5.48 -3.38
N TYR A 11 17.16 6.08 -2.80
CA TYR A 11 18.01 5.45 -1.79
C TYR A 11 17.20 4.76 -0.67
N LEU A 12 17.47 3.46 -0.45
CA LEU A 12 16.80 2.54 0.50
C LEU A 12 15.32 2.23 0.27
N ILE A 13 14.65 2.96 -0.62
CA ILE A 13 13.22 2.77 -0.96
C ILE A 13 13.09 1.99 -2.28
N GLY A 14 14.06 2.08 -3.19
CA GLY A 14 13.99 1.47 -4.52
C GLY A 14 13.29 2.40 -5.50
N TYR A 15 12.38 1.91 -6.33
CA TYR A 15 11.84 2.73 -7.42
C TYR A 15 10.65 3.60 -6.99
N GLU A 16 10.50 4.73 -7.67
CA GLU A 16 9.28 5.55 -7.64
C GLU A 16 8.06 4.71 -8.01
N LEU A 17 6.95 4.98 -7.33
CA LEU A 17 5.66 4.34 -7.56
C LEU A 17 4.66 5.42 -7.94
N LYS A 18 3.91 5.22 -9.03
CA LYS A 18 2.94 6.21 -9.51
C LYS A 18 1.57 6.09 -8.85
N VAL A 19 1.19 4.87 -8.47
CA VAL A 19 -0.13 4.51 -7.92
C VAL A 19 0.02 3.34 -6.94
N LEU A 20 -0.74 3.35 -5.85
CA LEU A 20 -0.84 2.26 -4.88
C LEU A 20 -1.70 1.10 -5.41
N SER A 21 -1.34 -0.12 -5.03
CA SER A 21 -2.19 -1.27 -5.29
C SER A 21 -3.48 -1.15 -4.49
N GLN A 22 -4.63 -1.31 -5.16
CA GLN A 22 -5.94 -1.31 -4.53
C GLN A 22 -6.32 -2.67 -3.92
N ARG A 23 -5.51 -3.71 -4.16
CA ARG A 23 -5.80 -5.09 -3.73
C ARG A 23 -5.21 -5.46 -2.38
N LYS A 24 -4.27 -4.66 -1.85
CA LYS A 24 -3.54 -4.96 -0.61
C LYS A 24 -3.27 -3.67 0.15
N LEU A 25 -3.18 -3.76 1.48
CA LEU A 25 -2.84 -2.59 2.27
C LEU A 25 -1.39 -2.15 2.01
N PRO A 26 -1.14 -0.84 1.86
CA PRO A 26 0.15 -0.36 1.41
C PRO A 26 1.24 -0.53 2.48
N THR A 27 2.45 -0.79 2.01
CA THR A 27 3.67 -0.78 2.83
C THR A 27 4.15 0.65 3.07
N ILE A 28 4.92 0.88 4.13
CA ILE A 28 5.61 2.17 4.34
C ILE A 28 6.46 2.51 3.11
N ARG A 29 7.11 1.52 2.53
CA ARG A 29 7.91 1.65 1.30
C ARG A 29 7.08 2.16 0.13
N GLU A 30 5.92 1.56 -0.16
CA GLU A 30 5.05 1.97 -1.27
C GLU A 30 4.50 3.38 -1.07
N VAL A 31 4.07 3.72 0.16
CA VAL A 31 3.61 5.07 0.50
C VAL A 31 4.72 6.11 0.33
N LEU A 32 5.94 5.80 0.76
CA LEU A 32 7.09 6.68 0.56
C LEU A 32 7.49 6.77 -0.92
N SER A 33 7.49 5.67 -1.67
CA SER A 33 7.75 5.67 -3.12
C SER A 33 6.79 6.60 -3.87
N LEU A 34 5.50 6.58 -3.51
CA LEU A 34 4.48 7.45 -4.09
C LEU A 34 4.70 8.92 -3.71
N LEU A 35 5.04 9.18 -2.44
CA LEU A 35 5.38 10.53 -1.99
C LEU A 35 6.57 11.11 -2.78
N MET A 36 7.60 10.30 -2.99
CA MET A 36 8.79 10.72 -3.75
C MET A 36 8.48 10.96 -5.22
N TYR A 37 7.61 10.16 -5.84
CA TYR A 37 7.17 10.42 -7.21
C TYR A 37 6.47 11.79 -7.33
N ASN A 38 5.52 12.07 -6.43
CA ASN A 38 4.81 13.35 -6.41
C ASN A 38 5.75 14.54 -6.15
N HIS A 39 6.70 14.39 -5.22
CA HIS A 39 7.58 15.49 -4.83
C HIS A 39 8.74 15.70 -5.82
N ASN A 40 9.42 14.63 -6.24
CA ASN A 40 10.65 14.70 -7.04
C ASN A 40 10.36 14.74 -8.55
N SER A 41 9.41 13.93 -9.02
CA SER A 41 9.12 13.77 -10.45
C SER A 41 8.03 14.72 -10.92
N LEU A 42 6.95 14.89 -10.13
CA LEU A 42 5.91 15.89 -10.43
C LEU A 42 6.21 17.29 -9.88
N ARG A 43 7.33 17.46 -9.15
CA ARG A 43 7.79 18.74 -8.57
C ARG A 43 6.74 19.45 -7.70
N LYS A 44 5.82 18.69 -7.08
CA LYS A 44 4.82 19.26 -6.18
C LYS A 44 5.45 19.63 -4.83
N PRO A 45 4.96 20.69 -4.16
CA PRO A 45 5.36 21.00 -2.79
C PRO A 45 5.14 19.81 -1.85
N LEU A 46 6.06 19.58 -0.92
CA LEU A 46 5.99 18.43 -0.01
C LEU A 46 4.64 18.32 0.71
N ASN A 47 4.08 19.45 1.16
CA ASN A 47 2.78 19.47 1.83
C ASN A 47 1.64 19.03 0.91
N GLU A 48 1.67 19.41 -0.37
CA GLU A 48 0.68 18.99 -1.36
C GLU A 48 0.85 17.50 -1.68
N SER A 49 2.09 17.06 -1.92
CA SER A 49 2.40 15.65 -2.17
C SER A 49 1.95 14.75 -1.02
N VAL A 50 2.15 15.17 0.23
CA VAL A 50 1.67 14.44 1.41
C VAL A 50 0.14 14.32 1.41
N ARG A 51 -0.59 15.40 1.10
CA ARG A 51 -2.07 15.35 1.05
C ARG A 51 -2.57 14.39 -0.03
N ILE A 52 -1.98 14.43 -1.23
CA ILE A 52 -2.32 13.53 -2.34
C ILE A 52 -2.14 12.06 -1.90
N VAL A 53 -0.97 11.74 -1.34
CA VAL A 53 -0.65 10.39 -0.87
C VAL A 53 -1.59 9.94 0.24
N VAL A 54 -1.94 10.82 1.18
CA VAL A 54 -2.86 10.50 2.28
C VAL A 54 -4.25 10.14 1.73
N ASN A 55 -4.76 10.89 0.75
CA ASN A 55 -6.04 10.59 0.11
C ASN A 55 -6.02 9.23 -0.57
N GLU A 56 -4.95 8.91 -1.30
CA GLU A 56 -4.81 7.62 -1.98
C GLU A 56 -4.71 6.46 -0.99
N VAL A 57 -3.93 6.62 0.08
CA VAL A 57 -3.88 5.62 1.16
C VAL A 57 -5.26 5.42 1.78
N LYS A 58 -5.99 6.49 2.08
CA LYS A 58 -7.36 6.39 2.64
C LYS A 58 -8.30 5.62 1.71
N SER A 59 -8.20 5.85 0.40
CA SER A 59 -9.00 5.13 -0.60
C SER A 59 -8.72 3.62 -0.60
N VAL A 60 -7.46 3.20 -0.37
CA VAL A 60 -7.16 1.76 -0.24
C VAL A 60 -7.73 1.21 1.07
N TRP A 61 -7.61 1.96 2.16
CA TRP A 61 -8.09 1.53 3.47
C TRP A 61 -9.62 1.48 3.58
N SER A 62 -10.35 2.36 2.89
CA SER A 62 -11.82 2.38 2.92
C SER A 62 -12.44 1.07 2.43
N LYS A 63 -11.76 0.35 1.53
CA LYS A 63 -12.18 -0.98 1.04
C LYS A 63 -12.21 -2.05 2.13
N THR A 64 -11.43 -1.89 3.20
CA THR A 64 -11.40 -2.84 4.31
C THR A 64 -12.52 -2.61 5.33
N LYS A 65 -13.27 -1.50 5.20
CA LYS A 65 -14.25 -1.01 6.18
C LYS A 65 -13.67 -0.84 7.60
N ILE A 66 -12.35 -0.85 7.75
CA ILE A 66 -11.65 -0.60 9.01
C ILE A 66 -11.63 0.92 9.24
N PRO A 67 -12.15 1.40 10.38
CA PRO A 67 -12.10 2.82 10.70
C PRO A 67 -10.65 3.30 10.78
N VAL A 68 -10.36 4.44 10.16
CA VAL A 68 -9.01 5.00 10.08
C VAL A 68 -8.82 6.21 11.00
N MET A 69 -7.57 6.54 11.28
CA MET A 69 -7.19 7.77 11.99
C MET A 69 -7.63 9.03 11.22
N ASN A 70 -7.72 10.17 11.90
CA ASN A 70 -7.97 11.45 11.24
C ASN A 70 -6.81 11.88 10.31
N ASP A 71 -7.12 12.73 9.33
CA ASP A 71 -6.18 13.14 8.28
C ASP A 71 -4.92 13.80 8.87
N SER A 72 -5.07 14.66 9.87
CA SER A 72 -3.95 15.31 10.55
C SER A 72 -2.99 14.30 11.18
N SER A 73 -3.49 13.20 11.74
CA SER A 73 -2.65 12.14 12.30
C SER A 73 -1.94 11.33 11.22
N ILE A 74 -2.61 11.02 10.12
CA ILE A 74 -2.02 10.30 8.99
C ILE A 74 -0.92 11.16 8.34
N VAL A 75 -1.21 12.44 8.07
CA VAL A 75 -0.26 13.44 7.56
C VAL A 75 0.98 13.51 8.47
N ARG A 76 0.78 13.64 9.78
CA ARG A 76 1.87 13.69 10.76
C ARG A 76 2.71 12.41 10.75
N LYS A 77 2.06 11.25 10.62
CA LYS A 77 2.74 9.94 10.53
C LYS A 77 3.59 9.85 9.26
N LEU A 78 3.05 10.25 8.11
CA LEU A 78 3.77 10.24 6.84
C LEU A 78 4.97 11.19 6.85
N LYS A 79 4.80 12.42 7.35
CA LYS A 79 5.90 13.38 7.51
C LYS A 79 7.02 12.84 8.40
N LYS A 80 6.68 12.23 9.55
CA LYS A 80 7.68 11.60 10.44
C LYS A 80 8.49 10.51 9.74
N LEU A 81 7.85 9.70 8.89
CA LEU A 81 8.55 8.66 8.10
C LEU A 81 9.48 9.27 7.05
N TYR A 82 9.01 10.32 6.37
CA TYR A 82 9.82 11.08 5.41
C TYR A 82 11.04 11.71 6.09
N ASP A 83 10.87 12.35 7.25
CA ASP A 83 11.98 12.94 8.02
C ASP A 83 12.97 11.87 8.49
N LYS A 84 12.48 10.71 8.92
CA LYS A 84 13.34 9.58 9.29
C LYS A 84 14.18 9.11 8.10
N TRP A 85 13.57 9.02 6.92
CA TRP A 85 14.28 8.70 5.69
C TRP A 85 15.33 9.77 5.34
N ILE A 86 15.00 11.07 5.40
CA ILE A 86 15.95 12.16 5.14
C ILE A 86 17.18 12.03 6.05
N LYS A 87 16.97 11.77 7.36
CA LYS A 87 18.06 11.62 8.33
C LYS A 87 19.00 10.47 7.99
N VAL A 88 18.45 9.36 7.49
CA VAL A 88 19.24 8.21 7.04
C VAL A 88 19.97 8.55 5.74
N LYS A 89 19.28 9.13 4.76
CA LYS A 89 19.85 9.56 3.47
C LYS A 89 20.99 10.57 3.64
N LYS A 90 20.86 11.54 4.54
CA LYS A 90 21.90 12.58 4.79
C LYS A 90 23.26 11.97 5.13
N ASN A 91 23.28 10.80 5.75
CA ASN A 91 24.49 10.12 6.17
C ASN A 91 24.91 8.96 5.24
N MET A 92 24.31 8.84 4.04
CA MET A 92 24.54 7.71 3.13
C MET A 92 26.00 7.53 2.69
N LEU A 93 26.79 8.60 2.70
CA LEU A 93 28.21 8.56 2.33
C LEU A 93 29.11 8.02 3.47
N ARG A 94 28.58 7.92 4.70
CA ARG A 94 29.32 7.44 5.88
C ARG A 94 29.32 5.90 5.96
N THR A 95 29.74 5.25 4.88
CA THR A 95 29.69 3.78 4.68
C THR A 95 30.54 2.98 5.67
N LYS A 96 31.57 3.59 6.26
CA LYS A 96 32.43 2.97 7.28
C LYS A 96 31.82 2.99 8.70
N SER A 97 30.74 3.75 8.94
CA SER A 97 30.13 3.85 10.27
C SER A 97 29.18 2.67 10.55
N ILE A 98 29.45 1.91 11.61
CA ILE A 98 28.58 0.82 12.09
C ILE A 98 27.19 1.37 12.44
N THR A 99 27.13 2.51 13.14
CA THR A 99 25.88 3.17 13.53
C THR A 99 25.01 3.51 12.31
N GLN A 100 25.63 3.93 11.21
CA GLN A 100 24.89 4.22 9.98
C GLN A 100 24.31 2.94 9.36
N LYS A 101 25.09 1.86 9.29
CA LYS A 101 24.60 0.56 8.79
C LYS A 101 23.42 0.04 9.59
N ILE A 102 23.45 0.17 10.92
CA ILE A 102 22.32 -0.20 11.79
C ILE A 102 21.09 0.63 11.45
N LYS A 103 21.22 1.96 11.33
CA LYS A 103 20.10 2.85 10.96
C LYS A 103 19.51 2.52 9.59
N GLU A 104 20.34 2.15 8.62
CA GLU A 104 19.90 1.73 7.30
C GLU A 104 19.15 0.39 7.35
N ALA A 105 19.66 -0.58 8.11
CA ALA A 105 19.00 -1.87 8.31
C ALA A 105 17.65 -1.69 9.02
N ASP A 106 17.61 -0.89 10.09
CA ASP A 106 16.38 -0.54 10.81
C ASP A 106 15.36 0.14 9.91
N PHE A 107 15.83 1.05 9.05
CA PHE A 107 14.96 1.72 8.09
C PHE A 107 14.44 0.76 7.02
N LYS A 108 15.28 -0.15 6.50
CA LYS A 108 14.86 -1.18 5.55
C LYS A 108 13.77 -2.06 6.17
N LEU A 109 13.97 -2.55 7.39
CA LEU A 109 12.98 -3.36 8.10
C LEU A 109 11.68 -2.57 8.35
N LEU A 110 11.79 -1.30 8.78
CA LEU A 110 10.64 -0.41 8.94
C LEU A 110 9.89 -0.21 7.63
N SER A 111 10.58 0.00 6.52
CA SER A 111 9.96 0.28 5.22
C SER A 111 9.08 -0.87 4.72
N GLN A 112 9.39 -2.10 5.10
CA GLN A 112 8.61 -3.29 4.73
C GLN A 112 7.30 -3.44 5.54
N LYS A 113 7.17 -2.72 6.66
CA LYS A 113 6.00 -2.79 7.54
C LYS A 113 4.75 -2.16 6.93
N LEU A 114 3.59 -2.57 7.44
CA LEU A 114 2.30 -1.98 7.09
C LEU A 114 2.31 -0.48 7.41
N PHE A 115 1.85 0.34 6.48
CA PHE A 115 1.52 1.73 6.81
C PHE A 115 0.17 1.75 7.52
N ASP A 116 0.20 1.37 8.81
CA ASP A 116 -0.99 1.15 9.62
C ASP A 116 -1.66 2.50 9.95
N ILE A 117 -2.87 2.73 9.45
CA ILE A 117 -3.67 3.91 9.78
C ILE A 117 -5.00 3.53 10.43
N ALA A 118 -5.12 2.30 10.94
CA ALA A 118 -6.30 1.89 11.69
C ALA A 118 -6.47 2.82 12.90
N ASN A 119 -7.73 3.17 13.18
CA ASN A 119 -8.07 3.99 14.33
C ASN A 119 -7.74 3.19 15.61
N GLN A 120 -6.96 3.79 16.49
CA GLN A 120 -6.57 3.17 17.77
C GLN A 120 -7.60 3.44 18.87
N ASN A 121 -8.68 4.16 18.57
CA ASN A 121 -9.72 4.44 19.53
C ASN A 121 -10.39 3.14 19.99
N LYS A 122 -10.28 2.84 21.28
CA LYS A 122 -10.81 1.62 21.90
C LYS A 122 -12.34 1.51 21.83
N ASN A 123 -13.02 2.62 21.59
CA ASN A 123 -14.49 2.67 21.49
C ASN A 123 -15.02 2.17 20.14
N ILE A 124 -14.14 1.90 19.18
CA ILE A 124 -14.50 1.38 17.87
C ILE A 124 -14.29 -0.13 17.90
N CYS A 125 -15.39 -0.88 17.97
CA CYS A 125 -15.35 -2.33 17.85
C CYS A 125 -15.18 -2.71 16.37
N LEU A 126 -14.05 -3.34 16.05
CA LEU A 126 -13.87 -4.05 14.78
C LEU A 126 -14.61 -5.38 14.83
N THR A 127 -15.12 -5.84 13.69
CA THR A 127 -15.62 -7.22 13.59
C THR A 127 -14.48 -8.21 13.80
N ASN A 128 -14.77 -9.44 14.22
CA ASN A 128 -13.78 -10.51 14.37
C ASN A 128 -12.96 -10.71 13.08
N GLU A 129 -13.63 -10.71 11.92
CA GLU A 129 -12.98 -10.84 10.61
C GLU A 129 -12.00 -9.70 10.32
N GLN A 130 -12.39 -8.44 10.60
CA GLN A 130 -11.53 -7.27 10.41
C GLN A 130 -10.31 -7.30 11.33
N THR A 131 -10.51 -7.76 12.56
CA THR A 131 -9.43 -7.91 13.56
C THR A 131 -8.43 -8.98 13.09
N ILE A 132 -8.92 -10.16 12.68
CA ILE A 132 -8.09 -11.24 12.16
C ILE A 132 -7.33 -10.78 10.91
N PHE A 133 -8.01 -10.09 9.98
CA PHE A 133 -7.39 -9.56 8.77
C PHE A 133 -6.27 -8.56 9.10
N LEU A 134 -6.55 -7.57 9.96
CA LEU A 134 -5.58 -6.54 10.33
C LEU A 134 -4.39 -7.13 11.07
N ASP A 135 -4.61 -8.10 11.96
CA ASP A 135 -3.54 -8.80 12.65
C ASP A 135 -2.67 -9.64 11.71
N ASN A 136 -3.29 -10.30 10.72
CA ASN A 136 -2.55 -11.00 9.68
C ASN A 136 -1.68 -10.05 8.86
N GLU A 137 -2.22 -8.89 8.47
CA GLU A 137 -1.47 -7.86 7.74
C GLU A 137 -0.33 -7.26 8.59
N ARG A 138 -0.53 -7.12 9.91
CA ARG A 138 0.51 -6.69 10.85
C ARG A 138 1.57 -7.75 11.10
N LYS A 139 1.22 -9.04 11.08
CA LYS A 139 2.17 -10.16 11.32
C LYS A 139 2.97 -10.52 10.07
N ASN A 140 2.39 -10.38 8.87
CA ASN A 140 3.03 -10.70 7.58
C ASN A 140 4.05 -9.63 7.10
N GLN A 141 4.76 -8.97 8.02
CA GLN A 141 5.81 -7.99 7.70
C GLN A 141 7.01 -8.72 7.06
N GLY A 142 7.25 -8.51 5.77
CA GLY A 142 8.48 -8.91 5.08
C GLY A 142 8.44 -10.24 4.31
N ARG A 143 7.43 -11.09 4.49
CA ARG A 143 7.19 -12.27 3.63
C ARG A 143 5.99 -11.96 2.73
N GLY A 144 6.26 -11.58 1.48
CA GLY A 144 5.27 -11.16 0.46
C GLY A 144 3.82 -11.21 0.92
N ARG A 145 3.28 -10.06 1.37
CA ARG A 145 1.93 -9.99 1.95
C ARG A 145 0.94 -10.64 1.00
N ARG A 146 0.33 -11.73 1.46
CA ARG A 146 -0.68 -12.50 0.73
C ARG A 146 -2.11 -12.04 1.03
N GLY A 147 -2.29 -11.06 1.90
CA GLY A 147 -3.61 -10.48 2.19
C GLY A 147 -4.14 -9.74 0.98
N ILE A 148 -5.06 -10.38 0.27
CA ILE A 148 -5.96 -9.69 -0.66
C ILE A 148 -7.03 -9.02 0.21
N ILE A 149 -7.32 -7.75 -0.06
CA ILE A 149 -8.42 -7.04 0.60
C ILE A 149 -9.71 -7.84 0.31
N PRO A 150 -10.38 -8.41 1.34
CA PRO A 150 -11.43 -9.42 1.13
C PRO A 150 -12.69 -8.89 0.43
N PHE A 151 -12.84 -7.57 0.29
CA PHE A 151 -14.09 -6.92 -0.10
C PHE A 151 -14.20 -6.54 -1.59
N ASP A 152 -13.20 -6.89 -2.41
CA ASP A 152 -13.21 -6.65 -3.87
C ASP A 152 -13.71 -7.90 -4.66
N LEU A 153 -14.73 -8.63 -4.17
CA LEU A 153 -15.34 -9.77 -4.89
C LEU A 153 -16.78 -9.54 -5.38
N GLU A 154 -17.24 -8.30 -5.45
CA GLU A 154 -18.47 -7.97 -6.19
C GLU A 154 -18.11 -7.29 -7.51
N GLU A 155 -17.61 -8.07 -8.47
CA GLU A 155 -17.69 -7.73 -9.91
C GLU A 155 -17.37 -8.96 -10.81
N THR A 156 -18.00 -10.11 -10.54
CA THR A 156 -18.24 -11.14 -11.58
C THR A 156 -19.54 -11.90 -11.24
N ASN A 157 -20.67 -11.22 -11.33
CA ASN A 157 -21.97 -11.89 -11.48
C ASN A 157 -22.80 -11.06 -12.47
N SER A 158 -22.58 -11.35 -13.75
CA SER A 158 -23.53 -11.07 -14.83
C SER A 158 -23.49 -12.25 -15.79
N ASN A 159 -24.38 -13.20 -15.50
CA ASN A 159 -25.03 -14.20 -16.37
C ASN A 159 -24.18 -15.30 -17.01
N SER A 160 -24.13 -16.43 -16.30
CA SER A 160 -24.21 -17.75 -16.91
C SER A 160 -25.67 -18.06 -17.25
N GLU A 161 -26.03 -18.03 -18.53
CA GLU A 161 -27.07 -18.89 -19.09
C GLU A 161 -26.54 -19.43 -20.42
N GLU A 162 -26.01 -20.65 -20.39
CA GLU A 162 -25.92 -21.50 -21.57
C GLU A 162 -27.34 -21.92 -21.98
N PRO A 163 -27.67 -21.99 -23.28
CA PRO A 163 -28.65 -22.93 -23.74
C PRO A 163 -27.92 -24.16 -24.29
N VAL A 164 -28.11 -25.27 -23.59
CA VAL A 164 -27.80 -26.63 -24.04
C VAL A 164 -28.59 -26.96 -25.30
N GLU A 165 -27.87 -27.66 -26.16
CA GLU A 165 -28.17 -28.21 -27.47
C GLU A 165 -29.37 -29.19 -27.47
N GLU A 166 -30.35 -29.01 -28.36
CA GLU A 166 -31.25 -30.07 -28.82
C GLU A 166 -30.98 -30.37 -30.30
N LEU A 167 -30.50 -31.59 -30.56
CA LEU A 167 -30.26 -32.17 -31.88
C LEU A 167 -31.56 -32.76 -32.50
N ILE A 168 -31.95 -32.20 -33.66
CA ILE A 168 -32.54 -32.75 -34.93
C ILE A 168 -33.59 -33.90 -34.87
N PRO A 169 -34.61 -33.94 -35.78
CA PRO A 169 -34.42 -34.47 -37.15
C PRO A 169 -35.28 -33.84 -38.30
N HIS A 170 -34.64 -33.59 -39.44
CA HIS A 170 -34.99 -33.93 -40.84
C HIS A 170 -36.41 -33.75 -41.48
N LEU A 171 -36.38 -33.21 -42.71
CA LEU A 171 -37.13 -33.56 -43.96
C LEU A 171 -38.19 -32.61 -44.57
N GLU A 172 -37.92 -32.29 -45.85
CA GLU A 172 -38.78 -32.08 -47.03
C GLU A 172 -40.04 -31.17 -46.96
N LYS A 173 -40.05 -30.15 -47.82
CA LYS A 173 -40.78 -30.16 -49.11
C LYS A 173 -40.30 -29.04 -50.03
#